data_AF-A0A975QQW6-F1
#
_entry.id   AF-A0A975QQW6-F1
#
_cell.length_a   1.000
_cell.length_b   1.000
_cell.length_c   1.000
_cell.angle_alpha   90.00
_cell.angle_beta   90.00
_cell.angle_gamma   90.00
#
_symmetry.space_group_name_H-M   'P 1'
#
loop_
_entity.id
_entity.type
_entity.pdbx_description
1 polymer ?
#
loop_
_entity_poly.entity_id
_entity_poly.type
_entity_poly.pdbx_seq_one_letter_code
_entity_poly.pdbx_strand_id
1 'polypeptide(L)' 'MGKLFQMLADQNINKDSVMKLAASLKNINLEDEENIRKVIKDVARIAGKTVDRDLEDQLVSTIKNDGLPSDLFNMF' A
#
# COMPACT_ATOMS: atom_id res chain seq x y z
N MET A 1 -14.16 17.29 9.55
CA MET A 1 -13.27 17.04 8.39
C MET A 1 -11.96 16.50 8.94
N GLY A 2 -11.82 15.18 8.93
CA GLY A 2 -10.83 14.46 9.75
C GLY A 2 -9.39 14.60 9.26
N LYS A 3 -8.44 14.44 10.19
CA LYS A 3 -6.97 14.52 10.01
C LYS A 3 -6.43 13.77 8.77
N LEU A 4 -7.13 12.71 8.38
CA LEU A 4 -6.90 11.94 7.14
C LEU A 4 -6.92 12.81 5.88
N PHE A 5 -7.85 13.78 5.79
CA PHE A 5 -7.95 14.68 4.64
C PHE A 5 -6.76 15.64 4.53
N GLN A 6 -6.16 16.03 5.65
CA GLN A 6 -4.98 16.89 5.68
C GLN A 6 -3.74 16.13 5.18
N MET A 7 -3.57 14.87 5.63
CA MET A 7 -2.45 14.02 5.20
C MET A 7 -2.46 13.74 3.69
N LEU A 8 -3.65 13.58 3.09
CA LEU A 8 -3.80 13.41 1.64
C LEU A 8 -3.42 14.68 0.85
N ALA A 9 -3.59 15.87 1.43
CA ALA A 9 -3.26 17.13 0.76
C ALA A 9 -1.76 17.44 0.82
N ASP A 10 -1.09 17.13 1.94
CA ASP A 10 0.33 17.48 2.16
C ASP A 10 1.31 16.57 1.39
N GLN A 11 0.92 15.33 1.07
CA GLN A 11 1.78 14.33 0.42
C GLN A 11 1.69 14.34 -1.12
N ASN A 12 0.91 15.25 -1.74
CA ASN A 12 0.61 15.23 -3.19
C ASN A 12 0.10 13.86 -3.69
N ILE A 13 -0.48 13.05 -2.79
CA ILE A 13 -1.00 11.73 -3.11
C ILE A 13 -2.35 11.94 -3.80
N ASN A 14 -2.44 11.51 -5.06
CA ASN A 14 -3.66 11.62 -5.83
C ASN A 14 -4.76 10.77 -5.19
N LYS A 15 -5.86 11.41 -4.77
CA LYS A 15 -7.03 10.76 -4.18
C LYS A 15 -7.60 9.65 -5.07
N ASP A 16 -7.53 9.82 -6.39
CA ASP A 16 -7.97 8.80 -7.35
C ASP A 16 -7.10 7.54 -7.28
N SER A 17 -5.79 7.70 -7.04
CA SER A 17 -4.86 6.58 -6.89
C SER A 17 -5.13 5.79 -5.62
N VAL A 18 -5.46 6.48 -4.52
CA VAL A 18 -5.83 5.85 -3.24
C VAL A 18 -7.16 5.09 -3.39
N MET A 19 -8.15 5.70 -4.04
CA MET A 19 -9.44 5.05 -4.29
C MET A 19 -9.30 3.84 -5.21
N LYS A 20 -8.46 3.92 -6.25
CA LYS A 20 -8.14 2.78 -7.13
C LYS A 20 -7.46 1.65 -6.36
N LEU A 21 -6.50 1.97 -5.50
CA LEU A 21 -5.83 0.95 -4.67
C LEU A 21 -6.84 0.26 -3.74
N ALA A 22 -7.69 1.02 -3.04
CA ALA A 22 -8.73 0.46 -2.18
C ALA A 22 -9.70 -0.46 -2.95
N ALA A 23 -10.03 -0.11 -4.20
CA ALA A 23 -10.84 -0.96 -5.06
C ALA A 23 -10.11 -2.23 -5.53
N SER A 24 -8.82 -2.13 -5.88
CA SER A 24 -7.99 -3.27 -6.26
C SER A 24 -7.79 -4.26 -5.11
N LEU A 25 -7.62 -3.76 -3.88
CA LEU A 25 -7.45 -4.58 -2.68
C LEU A 25 -8.69 -5.41 -2.34
N LYS A 26 -9.90 -4.91 -2.61
CA LYS A 26 -11.14 -5.66 -2.36
C LYS A 26 -11.28 -6.93 -3.21
N ASN A 27 -10.61 -6.99 -4.35
CA ASN A 27 -10.71 -8.10 -5.30
C ASN A 27 -9.41 -8.92 -5.40
N ILE A 28 -8.36 -8.54 -4.66
CA ILE A 28 -7.07 -9.24 -4.66
C ILE A 28 -7.09 -10.33 -3.60
N ASN A 29 -6.58 -11.51 -3.96
CA ASN A 29 -6.32 -12.56 -2.99
C ASN A 29 -5.01 -12.26 -2.24
N LEU A 30 -5.12 -11.83 -0.98
CA LEU A 30 -3.99 -11.52 -0.10
C LEU A 30 -3.35 -12.77 0.53
N GLU A 31 -3.76 -13.98 0.15
CA GLU A 31 -3.06 -15.23 0.52
C GLU A 31 -1.92 -15.58 -0.46
N ASP A 32 -1.99 -15.03 -1.68
CA ASP A 32 -1.01 -15.28 -2.73
C ASP A 32 0.12 -14.24 -2.67
N GLU A 33 1.35 -14.73 -2.51
CA GLU A 33 2.55 -13.90 -2.43
C GLU A 33 2.74 -12.99 -3.65
N GLU A 34 2.42 -13.46 -4.86
CA GLU A 34 2.58 -12.66 -6.07
C GLU A 34 1.63 -11.44 -6.06
N ASN A 35 0.40 -11.65 -5.57
CA ASN A 35 -0.58 -10.59 -5.41
C ASN A 35 -0.16 -9.60 -4.31
N ILE A 36 0.36 -10.09 -3.18
CA ILE A 36 0.87 -9.24 -2.10
C ILE A 36 2.03 -8.36 -2.60
N ARG A 37 3.00 -8.94 -3.30
CA ARG A 37 4.12 -8.21 -3.92
C ARG A 37 3.64 -7.13 -4.88
N LYS A 38 2.62 -7.43 -5.68
CA LYS A 38 2.03 -6.45 -6.61
C LYS A 38 1.39 -5.28 -5.86
N VAL A 39 0.64 -5.55 -4.79
CA VAL A 39 0.05 -4.52 -3.92
C VAL A 39 1.13 -3.62 -3.34
N ILE A 40 2.18 -4.18 -2.76
CA ILE A 40 3.31 -3.44 -2.17
C ILE A 40 3.92 -2.48 -3.21
N LYS A 41 4.20 -2.99 -4.42
CA LYS A 41 4.77 -2.18 -5.52
C LYS A 41 3.84 -1.08 -5.99
N ASP A 42 2.54 -1.35 -6.07
CA ASP A 42 1.55 -0.35 -6.46
C ASP A 42 1.42 0.75 -5.39
N VAL A 43 1.42 0.39 -4.11
CA VAL A 43 1.41 1.36 -2.99
C VAL A 43 2.68 2.22 -3.01
N ALA A 44 3.86 1.61 -3.14
CA ALA A 44 5.15 2.31 -3.22
C ALA A 44 5.14 3.34 -4.37
N ARG A 45 4.64 2.93 -5.55
CA ARG A 45 4.52 3.83 -6.72
C ARG A 45 3.59 5.01 -6.43
N ILE A 46 2.47 4.79 -5.75
CA ILE A 46 1.53 5.85 -5.39
C ILE A 46 2.15 6.80 -4.35
N ALA A 47 2.94 6.27 -3.41
CA ALA A 47 3.71 7.04 -2.44
C ALA A 47 4.90 7.79 -3.08
N GLY A 48 5.21 7.54 -4.37
CA GLY A 48 6.36 8.13 -5.05
C GLY A 48 7.70 7.58 -4.55
N LYS A 49 7.70 6.37 -4.00
CA LYS A 49 8.86 5.71 -3.39
C LYS A 49 9.18 4.40 -4.11
N THR A 50 10.43 3.96 -4.00
CA THR A 50 10.89 2.67 -4.51
C THR A 50 11.00 1.69 -3.35
N VAL A 51 10.56 0.45 -3.56
CA VAL A 51 10.76 -0.65 -2.62
C VAL A 51 11.95 -1.48 -3.07
N ASP A 52 12.88 -1.75 -2.17
CA ASP A 52 13.95 -2.73 -2.41
C ASP A 52 13.45 -4.15 -2.12
N ARG A 53 14.27 -5.15 -2.47
CA ARG A 53 13.86 -6.56 -2.36
C ARG A 53 13.67 -6.99 -0.91
N ASP A 54 14.52 -6.52 -0.01
CA ASP A 54 14.50 -6.91 1.39
C ASP A 54 13.27 -6.34 2.12
N LEU A 55 12.94 -5.07 1.84
CA LEU A 55 11.72 -4.43 2.34
C LEU A 55 10.47 -5.05 1.73
N GLU A 56 10.49 -5.38 0.43
CA GLU A 56 9.39 -6.09 -0.22
C GLU A 56 9.14 -7.45 0.46
N ASP A 57 10.17 -8.24 0.69
CA ASP A 57 10.06 -9.56 1.33
C ASP A 57 9.60 -9.45 2.80
N GLN A 58 10.04 -8.41 3.54
CA GLN A 58 9.54 -8.12 4.89
C GLN A 58 8.04 -7.79 4.89
N LEU A 59 7.61 -6.88 4.00
CA LEU A 59 6.21 -6.48 3.88
C LEU A 59 5.33 -7.65 3.44
N VAL A 60 5.82 -8.52 2.55
CA VAL A 60 5.13 -9.75 2.16
C VAL A 60 4.88 -10.63 3.38
N SER A 61 5.91 -10.85 4.21
CA SER A 61 5.78 -11.66 5.42
C SER A 61 4.77 -11.04 6.40
N THR A 62 4.85 -9.74 6.64
CA THR A 62 3.90 -9.02 7.50
C THR A 62 2.47 -9.13 6.98
N ILE A 63 2.24 -8.90 5.69
CA ILE A 63 0.89 -8.96 5.11
C ILE A 63 0.32 -10.38 5.15
N LYS A 64 1.17 -11.39 4.97
CA LYS A 64 0.76 -12.80 5.02
C LYS A 64 0.38 -13.25 6.44
N ASN A 65 1.03 -12.71 7.46
CA ASN A 65 0.79 -13.10 8.86
C ASN A 65 -0.30 -12.24 9.52
N ASP A 66 -0.24 -10.92 9.32
CA ASP A 66 -1.05 -9.93 10.05
C ASP A 66 -2.10 -9.24 9.18
N GLY A 67 -2.09 -9.50 7.86
CA GLY A 67 -2.94 -8.82 6.90
C GLY A 67 -2.40 -7.45 6.48
N LEU A 68 -3.16 -6.72 5.67
CA LEU A 68 -2.72 -5.42 5.13
C LEU A 68 -2.64 -4.36 6.24
N PRO A 69 -1.46 -3.77 6.52
CA PRO A 69 -1.35 -2.74 7.55
C PRO A 69 -2.05 -1.46 7.12
N SER A 70 -2.79 -0.83 8.05
CA SER A 70 -3.51 0.43 7.80
C SER A 70 -2.59 1.59 7.41
N ASP A 71 -1.34 1.53 7.86
CA ASP A 71 -0.31 2.53 7.63
C ASP A 71 0.71 2.09 6.57
N LEU A 72 0.38 1.13 5.70
CA LEU A 72 1.28 0.62 4.65
C LEU A 72 1.92 1.76 3.82
N PHE A 73 1.16 2.81 3.55
CA PHE A 73 1.68 4.00 2.86
C PHE A 73 2.83 4.70 3.58
N ASN A 74 2.82 4.71 4.93
CA ASN A 74 3.86 5.34 5.75
C ASN A 74 5.11 4.46 5.90
N MET A 75 5.08 3.21 5.40
CA MET A 75 6.21 2.29 5.43
C MET A 75 7.20 2.54 4.27
N PHE A 76 6.88 3.46 3.34
CA PHE A 76 7.70 3.82 2.18
C PHE A 76 8.22 5.27 2.27
#